data_AF-A0A7S0G9S8-F1
#
_entry.id   AF-A0A7S0G9S8-F1
#
_cell.length_a   1.000
_cell.length_b   1.000
_cell.length_c   1.000
_cell.angle_alpha   90.00
_cell.angle_beta   90.00
_cell.angle_gamma   90.00
#
_symmetry.space_group_name_H-M   'P 1'
#
loop_
_entity.id
_entity.type
_entity.pdbx_description
1 polymer ?
#
loop_
_entity_poly.entity_id
_entity_poly.type
_entity_poly.pdbx_seq_one_letter_code
_entity_poly.pdbx_strand_id
1 'polypeptide(L)'
;EAVKDHYYTTVREASVVKSTSLTCGNNAGKKKSAASPSDKVAKHAAHNSASDNTTKKQQILYQLSDGQLCFISGFNMKCLNHTHSHISNAAAISGHKNDKHNDDDSIDLQESSPSNVAPAVASSLPPSTSSTLPVTISKVHVLDTTSITLTPDIYRSSYKYLHHLPMYTTVLFLEVDLHRYISPETKVAFKAEIEKHKRLRTQEKKKEKKMDLKIQEKEELERLQRFDRMSRIDPNDNFFHGDGARATVNDNPNVSFLSEDFGPAVAATSGTAAVNNALQPSSTTAAKVLFQQQNKKKTISYKATASGGYWPGLGEGAAGTS
;
A
#
# COMPACT_ATOMS: atom_id res chain seq x y z
N GLU A 1 -15.61 -12.70 -18.01
CA GLU A 1 -15.85 -12.77 -16.55
C GLU A 1 -14.55 -13.09 -15.84
N ALA A 2 -13.88 -12.07 -15.29
CA ALA A 2 -12.72 -12.30 -14.44
C ALA A 2 -13.22 -12.86 -13.11
N VAL A 3 -12.85 -14.10 -12.82
CA VAL A 3 -13.12 -14.74 -11.54
C VAL A 3 -12.59 -13.80 -10.45
N LYS A 4 -13.50 -13.20 -9.69
CA LYS A 4 -13.15 -12.60 -8.40
C LYS A 4 -12.85 -13.78 -7.50
N ASP A 5 -11.71 -14.41 -7.70
CA ASP A 5 -11.21 -15.40 -6.79
C ASP A 5 -11.11 -14.71 -5.44
N HIS A 6 -11.97 -15.16 -4.53
CA HIS A 6 -11.89 -14.80 -3.13
C HIS A 6 -10.60 -15.45 -2.61
N TYR A 7 -9.47 -14.79 -2.84
CA TYR A 7 -8.18 -15.24 -2.33
C TYR A 7 -8.22 -15.07 -0.80
N TYR A 8 -8.44 -16.20 -0.13
CA TYR A 8 -8.17 -16.31 1.29
C TYR A 8 -6.67 -16.53 1.44
N THR A 9 -6.04 -15.68 2.24
CA THR A 9 -4.62 -15.82 2.53
C THR A 9 -4.37 -15.90 4.03
N THR A 10 -3.23 -16.45 4.39
CA THR A 10 -2.73 -16.49 5.77
C THR A 10 -1.51 -15.60 5.86
N VAL A 11 -1.58 -14.64 6.78
CA VAL A 11 -0.51 -13.69 7.03
C VAL A 11 0.10 -14.00 8.40
N ARG A 12 1.42 -14.06 8.46
CA ARG A 12 2.19 -14.33 9.67
C ARG A 12 2.96 -13.09 10.09
N GLU A 13 3.15 -12.94 11.39
CA GLU A 13 4.04 -11.94 11.95
C GLU A 13 5.47 -12.20 11.43
N ALA A 14 6.02 -11.20 10.76
CA ALA A 14 7.42 -11.14 10.37
C ALA A 14 8.10 -10.15 11.31
N SER A 15 8.89 -10.68 12.25
CA SER A 15 9.71 -9.85 13.13
C SER A 15 10.86 -9.28 12.31
N VAL A 16 10.76 -8.02 11.92
CA VAL A 16 11.90 -7.28 11.38
C VAL A 16 12.70 -6.76 12.57
N VAL A 17 13.78 -7.47 12.89
CA VAL A 17 14.80 -6.99 13.80
C VAL A 17 15.37 -5.70 13.19
N LYS A 18 15.14 -4.56 13.85
CA LYS A 18 15.68 -3.28 13.41
C LYS A 18 17.20 -3.41 13.25
N SER A 19 17.69 -3.25 12.02
CA SER A 19 19.05 -2.81 11.79
C SER A 19 19.25 -1.50 12.55
N THR A 20 20.23 -1.46 13.43
CA THR A 20 20.62 -0.25 14.14
C THR A 20 20.92 0.82 13.11
N SER A 21 20.01 1.80 12.95
CA SER A 21 20.34 2.99 12.19
C SER A 21 21.54 3.62 12.87
N LEU A 22 22.70 3.54 12.23
CA LEU A 22 23.84 4.41 12.53
C LEU A 22 23.29 5.83 12.40
N THR A 23 23.02 6.46 13.53
CA THR A 23 22.78 7.89 13.59
C THR A 23 24.09 8.56 13.20
N CYS A 24 24.29 8.81 11.91
CA CYS A 24 25.26 9.80 11.45
C CYS A 24 24.75 11.16 11.93
N GLY A 25 25.21 11.57 13.10
CA GLY A 25 24.97 12.88 13.66
C GLY A 25 25.61 13.94 12.77
N ASN A 26 24.84 14.51 11.84
CA ASN A 26 25.21 15.75 11.19
C ASN A 26 24.96 16.91 12.16
N ASN A 27 25.92 17.12 13.07
CA ASN A 27 26.10 18.40 13.77
C ASN A 27 26.64 19.42 12.76
N ALA A 28 25.76 19.95 11.92
CA ALA A 28 26.09 21.06 11.04
C ALA A 28 25.95 22.39 11.80
N GLY A 29 27.09 22.94 12.21
CA GLY A 29 27.42 24.34 11.92
C GLY A 29 26.52 25.43 12.51
N LYS A 30 26.80 25.75 13.77
CA LYS A 30 26.55 27.04 14.43
C LYS A 30 27.17 28.21 13.61
N LYS A 31 26.36 29.13 13.09
CA LYS A 31 26.74 30.51 12.72
C LYS A 31 25.58 31.43 13.15
N LYS A 32 25.60 32.09 14.31
CA LYS A 32 26.21 33.39 14.68
C LYS A 32 25.89 34.56 13.71
N SER A 33 24.93 35.38 14.11
CA SER A 33 24.82 36.85 13.90
C SER A 33 23.72 37.35 14.86
N ALA A 34 24.05 37.96 16.01
CA ALA A 34 24.21 39.41 16.24
C ALA A 34 22.93 40.22 15.93
N ALA A 35 22.35 41.09 16.75
CA ALA A 35 22.44 41.51 18.15
C ALA A 35 21.29 42.54 18.33
N SER A 36 20.61 42.62 19.47
CA SER A 36 20.15 43.89 20.10
C SER A 36 19.55 43.64 21.49
N PRO A 37 19.76 44.53 22.48
CA PRO A 37 19.50 44.26 23.89
C PRO A 37 18.30 45.05 24.45
N SER A 38 17.50 44.42 25.32
CA SER A 38 16.86 45.11 26.44
C SER A 38 16.27 44.13 27.47
N ASP A 39 16.88 44.22 28.66
CA ASP A 39 16.35 44.11 30.01
C ASP A 39 15.29 43.07 30.43
N LYS A 40 15.79 42.19 31.32
CA LYS A 40 15.24 41.76 32.62
C LYS A 40 13.85 41.11 32.66
N VAL A 41 13.81 39.84 33.08
CA VAL A 41 13.46 39.42 34.45
C VAL A 41 13.62 37.89 34.53
N ALA A 42 14.41 37.45 35.51
CA ALA A 42 14.67 36.06 35.82
C ALA A 42 13.41 35.36 36.37
N LYS A 43 13.03 34.23 35.77
CA LYS A 43 12.23 33.19 36.42
C LYS A 43 12.79 31.82 36.06
N HIS A 44 13.01 31.04 37.11
CA HIS A 44 13.62 29.72 37.14
C HIS A 44 13.00 28.75 36.12
N ALA A 45 13.74 28.43 35.06
CA ALA A 45 13.43 27.30 34.18
C ALA A 45 14.05 26.03 34.79
N ALA A 46 13.20 25.24 35.45
CA ALA A 46 13.55 23.90 35.87
C ALA A 46 13.86 23.05 34.62
N HIS A 47 15.11 22.63 34.50
CA HIS A 47 15.56 21.65 33.51
C HIS A 47 14.91 20.30 33.82
N ASN A 48 13.72 20.05 33.27
CA ASN A 48 13.21 18.70 33.06
C ASN A 48 14.10 18.05 32.00
N SER A 49 15.15 17.39 32.48
CA SER A 49 15.95 16.44 31.73
C SER A 49 15.05 15.25 31.40
N ALA A 50 14.28 15.39 30.31
CA ALA A 50 13.57 14.30 29.69
C ALA A 50 14.62 13.27 29.30
N SER A 51 14.72 12.22 30.11
CA SER A 51 15.45 11.00 29.81
C SER A 51 14.94 10.49 28.47
N ASP A 52 15.70 10.78 27.43
CA ASP A 52 15.44 10.37 26.05
C ASP A 52 15.79 8.88 25.94
N ASN A 53 15.07 8.07 26.71
CA ASN A 53 15.00 6.63 26.56
C ASN A 53 14.29 6.38 25.23
N THR A 54 15.04 6.57 24.15
CA THR A 54 14.72 6.17 22.78
C THR A 54 14.67 4.65 22.73
N THR A 55 13.69 4.09 23.43
CA THR A 55 13.30 2.70 23.34
C THR A 55 13.07 2.44 21.86
N LYS A 56 13.93 1.61 21.28
CA LYS A 56 13.87 1.25 19.87
C LYS A 56 12.50 0.63 19.65
N LYS A 57 11.52 1.41 19.17
CA LYS A 57 10.18 0.91 18.89
C LYS A 57 10.31 -0.20 17.86
N GLN A 58 10.18 -1.46 18.29
CA GLN A 58 10.11 -2.57 17.37
C GLN A 58 8.83 -2.40 16.55
N GLN A 59 8.96 -2.40 15.23
CA GLN A 59 7.82 -2.28 14.35
C GLN A 59 7.51 -3.69 13.84
N ILE A 60 6.35 -4.20 14.23
CA ILE A 60 5.88 -5.50 13.80
C ILE A 60 5.36 -5.37 12.38
N LEU A 61 5.83 -6.25 11.49
CA LEU A 61 5.34 -6.38 10.13
C LEU A 61 4.67 -7.73 9.98
N TYR A 62 3.79 -7.84 8.99
CA TYR A 62 3.11 -9.08 8.67
C TYR A 62 3.44 -9.43 7.23
N GLN A 63 3.86 -10.67 7.00
CA GLN A 63 4.22 -11.21 5.70
C GLN A 63 3.30 -12.39 5.34
N LEU A 64 3.05 -12.59 4.06
CA LEU A 64 2.35 -13.79 3.61
C LEU A 64 3.13 -15.07 3.96
N SER A 65 2.39 -16.14 4.26
CA SER A 65 2.97 -17.44 4.62
C SER A 65 3.78 -18.13 3.50
N ASP A 66 3.63 -17.67 2.26
CA ASP A 66 4.36 -18.16 1.07
C ASP A 66 5.76 -17.52 0.92
N GLY A 67 6.13 -16.58 1.80
CA GLY A 67 7.40 -15.88 1.74
C GLY A 67 7.45 -14.74 0.73
N GLN A 68 6.35 -14.41 0.03
CA GLN A 68 6.31 -13.22 -0.82
C GLN A 68 6.42 -11.93 0.01
N LEU A 69 7.00 -10.87 -0.57
CA LEU A 69 7.17 -9.56 0.07
C LEU A 69 5.86 -8.76 0.06
N CYS A 70 4.88 -9.28 0.79
CA CYS A 70 3.53 -8.79 0.86
C CYS A 70 3.23 -8.35 2.30
N PHE A 71 2.98 -7.07 2.50
CA PHE A 71 2.76 -6.46 3.80
C PHE A 71 1.30 -6.05 3.99
N ILE A 72 0.77 -6.15 5.20
CA ILE A 72 -0.55 -5.59 5.51
C ILE A 72 -0.50 -4.05 5.39
N SER A 73 -1.57 -3.46 4.84
CA SER A 73 -1.67 -2.01 4.68
C SER A 73 -1.51 -1.27 6.02
N GLY A 74 -0.94 -0.05 5.97
CA GLY A 74 -0.75 0.75 7.17
C GLY A 74 -2.07 1.09 7.89
N PHE A 75 -3.16 1.19 7.15
CA PHE A 75 -4.51 1.36 7.70
C PHE A 75 -4.91 0.16 8.58
N ASN A 76 -4.79 -1.04 8.03
CA ASN A 76 -5.10 -2.27 8.74
C ASN A 76 -4.24 -2.46 9.99
N MET A 77 -2.96 -2.09 9.91
CA MET A 77 -2.06 -2.13 11.06
C MET A 77 -2.52 -1.20 12.20
N LYS A 78 -3.03 0.00 11.88
CA LYS A 78 -3.60 0.90 12.90
C LYS A 78 -4.82 0.28 13.58
N CYS A 79 -5.70 -0.37 12.83
CA CYS A 79 -6.88 -1.03 13.40
C CYS A 79 -6.51 -2.19 14.33
N LEU A 80 -5.52 -3.00 13.95
CA LEU A 80 -5.00 -4.06 14.82
C LEU A 80 -4.41 -3.47 16.11
N ASN A 81 -3.49 -2.52 15.99
CA ASN A 81 -2.85 -1.89 17.14
C ASN A 81 -3.87 -1.28 18.12
N HIS A 82 -4.90 -0.60 17.60
CA HIS A 82 -5.96 -0.03 18.44
C HIS A 82 -6.77 -1.11 19.17
N THR A 83 -7.11 -2.21 18.48
CA THR A 83 -7.83 -3.34 19.12
C THR A 83 -7.02 -3.91 20.28
N HIS A 84 -5.72 -4.12 20.08
CA HIS A 84 -4.86 -4.75 21.09
C HIS A 84 -4.46 -3.81 22.22
N SER A 85 -4.40 -2.49 22.00
CA SER A 85 -4.16 -1.51 23.08
C SER A 85 -5.30 -1.47 24.10
N HIS A 86 -6.53 -1.75 23.68
CA HIS A 86 -7.68 -1.83 24.59
C HIS A 86 -7.65 -3.09 25.43
N ILE A 87 -7.29 -4.22 24.81
CA ILE A 87 -7.20 -5.51 25.50
C ILE A 87 -6.15 -5.46 26.61
N SER A 88 -4.97 -4.86 26.34
CA SER A 88 -3.92 -4.73 27.37
C SER A 88 -4.36 -3.88 28.56
N ASN A 89 -5.16 -2.84 28.33
CA ASN A 89 -5.64 -1.97 29.40
C ASN A 89 -6.76 -2.62 30.22
N ALA A 90 -7.67 -3.34 29.56
CA ALA A 90 -8.75 -4.06 30.24
C ALA A 90 -8.22 -5.17 31.17
N ALA A 91 -7.18 -5.90 30.72
CA ALA A 91 -6.54 -6.94 31.52
C ALA A 91 -5.88 -6.37 32.80
N ALA A 92 -5.31 -5.17 32.73
CA ALA A 92 -4.67 -4.52 33.89
C ALA A 92 -5.68 -4.09 34.97
N ILE A 93 -6.90 -3.70 34.58
CA ILE A 93 -7.93 -3.22 35.51
C ILE A 93 -8.68 -4.38 36.20
N SER A 94 -8.76 -5.54 35.56
CA SER A 94 -9.43 -6.74 36.08
C SER A 94 -8.75 -7.35 37.33
N GLY A 95 -7.52 -6.97 37.65
CA GLY A 95 -6.74 -7.55 38.76
C GLY A 95 -6.94 -6.89 40.13
N HIS A 96 -7.85 -5.92 40.26
CA HIS A 96 -8.02 -5.15 41.50
C HIS A 96 -9.48 -5.05 41.95
N LYS A 97 -10.21 -6.17 41.94
CA LYS A 97 -11.37 -6.30 42.83
C LYS A 97 -10.83 -6.68 44.20
N ASN A 98 -10.61 -5.66 45.02
CA ASN A 98 -10.53 -5.82 46.46
C ASN A 98 -11.84 -6.46 46.92
N ASP A 99 -11.74 -7.66 47.49
CA ASP A 99 -12.68 -8.19 48.45
C ASP A 99 -12.85 -7.17 49.57
N LYS A 100 -13.82 -6.27 49.43
CA LYS A 100 -14.47 -5.67 50.59
C LYS A 100 -15.77 -6.41 50.78
N HIS A 101 -15.67 -7.45 51.60
CA HIS A 101 -16.74 -7.88 52.49
C HIS A 101 -17.49 -6.65 52.99
N ASN A 102 -18.75 -6.52 52.57
CA ASN A 102 -19.77 -5.98 53.44
C ASN A 102 -20.49 -7.21 53.98
N ASP A 103 -20.20 -7.52 55.25
CA ASP A 103 -21.00 -8.38 56.08
C ASP A 103 -22.35 -7.68 56.32
N ASP A 104 -23.45 -8.24 55.80
CA ASP A 104 -24.77 -8.32 56.44
C ASP A 104 -25.78 -8.88 55.43
N ASP A 105 -26.01 -10.19 55.47
CA ASP A 105 -27.26 -10.74 56.00
C ASP A 105 -27.33 -12.25 55.71
N SER A 106 -27.46 -12.98 56.80
CA SER A 106 -27.55 -14.43 56.89
C SER A 106 -28.78 -14.99 56.18
N ILE A 107 -28.61 -16.00 55.32
CA ILE A 107 -29.50 -17.18 55.29
C ILE A 107 -28.66 -18.43 55.04
N ASP A 108 -28.63 -19.26 56.06
CA ASP A 108 -28.06 -20.58 56.19
C ASP A 108 -28.81 -21.60 55.30
N LEU A 109 -28.09 -22.53 54.66
CA LEU A 109 -28.47 -23.95 54.50
C LEU A 109 -27.46 -24.72 53.61
N GLN A 110 -26.66 -25.54 54.31
CA GLN A 110 -26.19 -26.91 53.97
C GLN A 110 -25.32 -27.16 52.73
N GLU A 111 -24.02 -27.02 52.96
CA GLU A 111 -23.00 -28.08 52.96
C GLU A 111 -23.36 -29.47 52.37
N SER A 112 -22.66 -29.86 51.30
CA SER A 112 -21.88 -31.12 51.30
C SER A 112 -20.84 -31.12 50.17
N SER A 113 -19.58 -31.27 50.58
CA SER A 113 -18.40 -31.55 49.75
C SER A 113 -18.39 -33.03 49.31
N PRO A 114 -17.56 -33.46 48.33
CA PRO A 114 -16.18 -33.80 48.71
C PRO A 114 -15.10 -33.43 47.70
N SER A 115 -13.99 -32.95 48.29
CA SER A 115 -12.59 -33.17 47.96
C SER A 115 -12.24 -33.90 46.66
N ASN A 116 -11.48 -33.23 45.80
CA ASN A 116 -10.50 -33.89 44.95
C ASN A 116 -9.17 -33.13 44.96
N VAL A 117 -8.18 -33.77 45.59
CA VAL A 117 -6.78 -33.37 45.67
C VAL A 117 -6.08 -33.88 44.41
N ALA A 118 -5.61 -32.98 43.53
CA ALA A 118 -4.66 -33.29 42.46
C ALA A 118 -4.00 -31.99 41.94
N PRO A 119 -2.88 -32.07 41.20
CA PRO A 119 -1.55 -31.83 41.74
C PRO A 119 -0.98 -30.48 41.28
N ALA A 120 0.04 -30.01 42.00
CA ALA A 120 0.87 -28.87 41.62
C ALA A 120 1.51 -29.09 40.24
N VAL A 121 0.86 -28.63 39.18
CA VAL A 121 1.42 -28.58 37.84
C VAL A 121 2.31 -27.34 37.76
N ALA A 122 3.58 -27.60 37.45
CA ALA A 122 4.65 -26.63 37.34
C ALA A 122 4.20 -25.33 36.65
N SER A 123 4.39 -24.22 37.38
CA SER A 123 4.30 -22.85 36.91
C SER A 123 5.33 -22.60 35.80
N SER A 124 5.03 -23.03 34.58
CA SER A 124 5.74 -22.57 33.39
C SER A 124 5.41 -21.10 33.22
N LEU A 125 6.34 -20.23 33.62
CA LEU A 125 6.29 -18.79 33.36
C LEU A 125 5.88 -18.57 31.89
N PRO A 126 4.77 -17.87 31.61
CA PRO A 126 4.38 -17.59 30.25
C PRO A 126 5.52 -16.82 29.59
N PRO A 127 5.98 -17.23 28.39
CA PRO A 127 7.02 -16.52 27.68
C PRO A 127 6.57 -15.07 27.51
N SER A 128 7.39 -14.14 28.01
CA SER A 128 7.18 -12.70 27.96
C SER A 128 7.38 -12.18 26.53
N THR A 129 6.58 -12.65 25.58
CA THR A 129 6.55 -12.11 24.23
C THR A 129 5.90 -10.74 24.28
N SER A 130 6.70 -9.69 24.14
CA SER A 130 6.33 -8.27 24.24
C SER A 130 5.35 -7.77 23.16
N SER A 131 4.82 -8.66 22.33
CA SER A 131 3.91 -8.37 21.23
C SER A 131 2.51 -8.82 21.64
N THR A 132 1.60 -7.87 21.83
CA THR A 132 0.18 -8.17 22.10
C THR A 132 -0.60 -8.55 20.83
N LEU A 133 0.06 -8.50 19.66
CA LEU A 133 -0.56 -8.74 18.37
C LEU A 133 -0.58 -10.24 18.02
N PRO A 134 -1.53 -10.70 17.18
CA PRO A 134 -1.63 -12.11 16.82
C PRO A 134 -0.49 -12.53 15.89
N VAL A 135 0.24 -13.58 16.27
CA VAL A 135 1.35 -14.13 15.46
C VAL A 135 0.90 -14.58 14.07
N THR A 136 -0.35 -15.02 13.92
CA THR A 136 -0.89 -15.47 12.62
C THR A 136 -2.34 -15.04 12.47
N ILE A 137 -2.64 -14.43 11.33
CA ILE A 137 -3.98 -14.02 10.91
C ILE A 137 -4.36 -14.91 9.73
N SER A 138 -5.26 -15.86 9.95
CA SER A 138 -5.64 -16.87 8.95
C SER A 138 -6.92 -16.49 8.20
N LYS A 139 -7.10 -17.02 6.99
CA LYS A 139 -8.35 -16.91 6.21
C LYS A 139 -8.83 -15.45 6.04
N VAL A 140 -7.91 -14.54 5.73
CA VAL A 140 -8.26 -13.13 5.52
C VAL A 140 -8.60 -12.90 4.05
N HIS A 141 -9.68 -12.14 3.80
CA HIS A 141 -10.08 -11.77 2.46
C HIS A 141 -9.31 -10.53 2.00
N VAL A 142 -8.66 -10.60 0.84
CA VAL A 142 -7.94 -9.45 0.27
C VAL A 142 -8.93 -8.52 -0.45
N LEU A 143 -9.01 -7.27 0.00
CA LEU A 143 -9.90 -6.24 -0.54
C LEU A 143 -9.24 -5.42 -1.64
N ASP A 144 -7.97 -5.09 -1.45
CA ASP A 144 -7.17 -4.31 -2.40
C ASP A 144 -5.69 -4.66 -2.31
N THR A 145 -4.96 -4.44 -3.40
CA THR A 145 -3.52 -4.72 -3.50
C THR A 145 -2.82 -3.56 -4.17
N THR A 146 -1.95 -2.89 -3.43
CA THR A 146 -1.13 -1.79 -3.95
C THR A 146 0.30 -2.26 -4.15
N SER A 147 0.79 -2.22 -5.39
CA SER A 147 2.19 -2.53 -5.70
C SER A 147 3.05 -1.28 -5.65
N ILE A 148 4.17 -1.33 -4.92
CA ILE A 148 5.11 -0.22 -4.78
C ILE A 148 6.53 -0.73 -5.08
N THR A 149 7.22 -0.05 -6.00
CA THR A 149 8.65 -0.27 -6.23
C THR A 149 9.46 0.65 -5.33
N LEU A 150 10.38 0.08 -4.55
CA LEU A 150 11.22 0.81 -3.59
C LEU A 150 12.28 1.67 -4.30
N THR A 151 11.89 2.84 -4.78
CA THR A 151 12.81 3.86 -5.28
C THR A 151 13.49 4.60 -4.12
N PRO A 152 14.71 5.16 -4.31
CA PRO A 152 15.44 5.85 -3.24
C PRO A 152 14.63 6.94 -2.53
N ASP A 153 13.78 7.66 -3.26
CA ASP A 153 12.98 8.78 -2.72
C ASP A 153 11.84 8.29 -1.80
N ILE A 154 11.14 7.24 -2.24
CA ILE A 154 10.03 6.61 -1.49
C ILE A 154 10.58 5.93 -0.24
N TYR A 155 11.71 5.24 -0.39
CA TYR A 155 12.40 4.49 0.66
C TYR A 155 12.93 5.39 1.79
N ARG A 156 13.45 6.58 1.47
CA ARG A 156 13.97 7.54 2.46
C ARG A 156 12.88 8.25 3.25
N SER A 157 11.71 8.47 2.65
CA SER A 157 10.64 9.28 3.23
C SER A 157 9.62 8.43 4.00
N SER A 158 8.95 7.50 3.32
CA SER A 158 7.73 6.86 3.83
C SER A 158 7.95 5.43 4.37
N TYR A 159 8.95 4.71 3.87
CA TYR A 159 9.13 3.28 4.14
C TYR A 159 10.47 2.95 4.80
N LYS A 160 10.86 3.73 5.81
CA LYS A 160 12.12 3.58 6.54
C LYS A 160 12.31 2.19 7.18
N TYR A 161 11.20 1.52 7.51
CA TYR A 161 11.22 0.18 8.09
C TYR A 161 11.54 -0.92 7.07
N LEU A 162 11.42 -0.63 5.77
CA LEU A 162 11.82 -1.55 4.69
C LEU A 162 13.30 -1.40 4.31
N HIS A 163 14.12 -0.76 5.18
CA HIS A 163 15.52 -0.48 4.87
C HIS A 163 16.45 -1.69 4.75
N HIS A 164 15.93 -2.86 5.05
CA HIS A 164 16.62 -4.13 4.95
C HIS A 164 16.41 -4.79 3.57
N LEU A 165 15.45 -4.30 2.78
CA LEU A 165 15.16 -4.85 1.46
C LEU A 165 16.06 -4.18 0.40
N PRO A 166 16.48 -4.93 -0.64
CA PRO A 166 17.24 -4.36 -1.75
C PRO A 166 16.51 -3.18 -2.41
N MET A 167 17.26 -2.20 -2.90
CA MET A 167 16.69 -1.10 -3.67
C MET A 167 16.01 -1.62 -4.94
N TYR A 168 14.97 -0.93 -5.40
CA TYR A 168 14.13 -1.30 -6.54
C TYR A 168 13.37 -2.62 -6.39
N THR A 169 13.35 -3.22 -5.19
CA THR A 169 12.45 -4.33 -4.88
C THR A 169 11.00 -3.85 -4.98
N THR A 170 10.15 -4.63 -5.63
CA THR A 170 8.70 -4.41 -5.63
C THR A 170 8.08 -5.11 -4.42
N VAL A 171 7.37 -4.35 -3.61
CA VAL A 171 6.63 -4.84 -2.45
C VAL A 171 5.14 -4.65 -2.67
N LEU A 172 4.32 -5.57 -2.16
CA LEU A 172 2.87 -5.47 -2.25
C LEU A 172 2.31 -5.07 -0.88
N PHE A 173 1.41 -4.10 -0.86
CA PHE A 173 0.63 -3.74 0.31
C PHE A 173 -0.79 -4.27 0.14
N LEU A 174 -1.18 -5.17 1.04
CA LEU A 174 -2.47 -5.82 1.03
C LEU A 174 -3.42 -5.10 1.98
N GLU A 175 -4.50 -4.55 1.45
CA GLU A 175 -5.64 -4.16 2.25
C GLU A 175 -6.54 -5.40 2.40
N VAL A 176 -6.66 -5.87 3.64
CA VAL A 176 -7.38 -7.11 3.98
C VAL A 176 -8.60 -6.84 4.87
N ASP A 177 -9.64 -7.67 4.78
CA ASP A 177 -10.81 -7.56 5.64
C ASP A 177 -10.50 -8.07 7.06
N LEU A 178 -10.34 -7.13 8.00
CA LEU A 178 -10.08 -7.43 9.40
C LEU A 178 -11.35 -7.51 10.25
N HIS A 179 -12.56 -7.53 9.67
CA HIS A 179 -13.82 -7.43 10.43
C HIS A 179 -13.96 -8.47 11.56
N ARG A 180 -13.34 -9.65 11.42
CA ARG A 180 -13.34 -10.72 12.43
C ARG A 180 -12.25 -10.58 13.51
N TYR A 181 -11.23 -9.78 13.25
CA TYR A 181 -10.03 -9.62 14.09
C TYR A 181 -10.03 -8.32 14.91
N ILE A 182 -10.92 -7.38 14.60
CA ILE A 182 -11.02 -6.09 15.29
C ILE A 182 -12.24 -6.04 16.22
N SER A 183 -12.05 -5.41 17.38
CA SER A 183 -13.13 -5.20 18.37
C SER A 183 -14.23 -4.27 17.81
N PRO A 184 -15.48 -4.37 18.29
CA PRO A 184 -16.56 -3.48 17.86
C PRO A 184 -16.24 -2.00 18.16
N GLU A 185 -15.55 -1.72 19.26
CA GLU A 185 -15.08 -0.36 19.60
C GLU A 185 -14.15 0.21 18.52
N THR A 186 -13.18 -0.60 18.06
CA THR A 186 -12.29 -0.23 16.96
C THR A 186 -13.07 0.02 15.67
N LYS A 187 -14.10 -0.78 15.38
CA LYS A 187 -14.96 -0.56 14.21
C LYS A 187 -15.66 0.78 14.27
N VAL A 188 -16.11 1.21 15.46
CA VAL A 188 -16.73 2.52 15.66
C VAL A 188 -15.70 3.64 15.47
N ALA A 189 -14.53 3.53 16.12
CA ALA A 189 -13.46 4.52 16.03
C ALA A 189 -12.98 4.75 14.58
N PHE A 190 -12.83 3.67 13.80
CA PHE A 190 -12.34 3.72 12.42
C PHE A 190 -13.45 3.70 11.37
N LYS A 191 -14.73 3.81 11.75
CA LYS A 191 -15.87 3.69 10.81
C LYS A 191 -15.75 4.62 9.60
N ALA A 192 -15.41 5.89 9.85
CA ALA A 192 -15.27 6.89 8.80
C ALA A 192 -14.12 6.57 7.82
N GLU A 193 -13.01 6.03 8.33
CA GLU A 193 -11.84 5.66 7.50
C GLU A 193 -12.11 4.38 6.70
N ILE A 194 -12.72 3.36 7.32
CA ILE A 194 -13.20 2.15 6.62
C ILE A 194 -14.14 2.53 5.47
N GLU A 195 -15.11 3.41 5.73
CA GLU A 195 -16.05 3.84 4.71
C GLU A 195 -15.37 4.66 3.61
N LYS A 196 -14.44 5.56 3.98
CA LYS A 196 -13.62 6.31 3.02
C LYS A 196 -12.86 5.37 2.08
N HIS A 197 -12.19 4.35 2.62
CA HIS A 197 -11.46 3.37 1.82
C HIS A 197 -12.39 2.56 0.92
N LYS A 198 -13.53 2.10 1.43
CA LYS A 198 -14.57 1.44 0.61
C LYS A 198 -15.05 2.34 -0.54
N ARG A 199 -15.29 3.63 -0.27
CA ARG A 199 -15.67 4.62 -1.30
C ARG A 199 -14.55 4.80 -2.33
N LEU A 200 -13.29 4.87 -1.92
CA LEU A 200 -12.15 4.97 -2.84
C LEU A 200 -12.07 3.76 -3.79
N ARG A 201 -12.11 2.54 -3.25
CA ARG A 201 -12.10 1.30 -4.07
C ARG A 201 -13.23 1.26 -5.09
N THR A 202 -14.45 1.59 -4.66
CA THR A 202 -15.61 1.60 -5.57
C THR A 202 -15.52 2.70 -6.62
N GLN A 203 -14.93 3.85 -6.29
CA GLN A 203 -14.71 4.95 -7.22
C GLN A 203 -13.65 4.61 -8.25
N GLU A 204 -12.54 3.99 -7.85
CA GLU A 204 -11.47 3.55 -8.73
C GLU A 204 -11.97 2.51 -9.73
N LYS A 205 -12.69 1.49 -9.25
CA LYS A 205 -13.34 0.50 -10.13
C LYS A 205 -14.33 1.11 -11.13
N LYS A 206 -15.06 2.16 -10.73
CA LYS A 206 -15.94 2.89 -11.65
C LYS A 206 -15.15 3.69 -12.69
N LYS A 207 -14.01 4.28 -12.30
CA LYS A 207 -13.12 5.01 -13.20
C LYS A 207 -12.47 4.07 -14.22
N GLU A 208 -11.93 2.94 -13.77
CA GLU A 208 -11.35 1.90 -14.61
C GLU A 208 -12.35 1.43 -15.68
N LYS A 209 -13.54 0.98 -15.27
CA LYS A 209 -14.62 0.59 -16.21
C LYS A 209 -14.97 1.68 -17.22
N LYS A 210 -14.99 2.94 -16.79
CA LYS A 210 -15.29 4.07 -17.69
C LYS A 210 -14.15 4.31 -18.69
N MET A 211 -12.90 4.07 -18.30
CA MET A 211 -11.76 4.16 -19.23
C MET A 211 -11.77 3.00 -20.21
N ASP A 212 -12.07 1.79 -19.75
CA ASP A 212 -12.15 0.60 -20.62
C ASP A 212 -13.22 0.75 -21.69
N LEU A 213 -14.42 1.23 -21.32
CA LEU A 213 -15.49 1.51 -22.27
C LEU A 213 -15.07 2.54 -23.33
N LYS A 214 -14.33 3.59 -22.93
CA LYS A 214 -13.81 4.59 -23.87
C LYS A 214 -12.75 4.03 -24.80
N ILE A 215 -11.93 3.12 -24.32
CA ILE A 215 -10.91 2.44 -25.13
C ILE A 215 -11.61 1.56 -26.17
N GLN A 216 -12.61 0.79 -25.75
CA GLN A 216 -13.41 -0.06 -26.64
C GLN A 216 -14.15 0.75 -27.71
N GLU A 217 -14.83 1.83 -27.31
CA GLU A 217 -15.53 2.72 -28.25
C GLU A 217 -14.56 3.33 -29.28
N LYS A 218 -13.36 3.74 -28.83
CA LYS A 218 -12.32 4.26 -29.73
C LYS A 218 -11.81 3.20 -30.70
N GLU A 219 -11.57 1.98 -30.21
CA GLU A 219 -11.11 0.85 -31.03
C GLU A 219 -12.17 0.44 -32.07
N GLU A 220 -13.44 0.43 -31.68
CA GLU A 220 -14.56 0.15 -32.58
C GLU A 220 -14.71 1.23 -33.66
N LEU A 221 -14.59 2.51 -33.29
CA LEU A 221 -14.61 3.60 -34.25
C LEU A 221 -13.44 3.50 -35.24
N GLU A 222 -12.24 3.17 -34.77
CA GLU A 222 -11.08 2.96 -35.63
C GLU A 222 -11.29 1.75 -36.57
N ARG A 223 -11.90 0.68 -36.07
CA ARG A 223 -12.26 -0.49 -36.88
C ARG A 223 -13.24 -0.14 -37.99
N LEU A 224 -14.27 0.67 -37.69
CA LEU A 224 -15.23 1.16 -38.68
C LEU A 224 -14.56 2.08 -39.71
N GLN A 225 -13.65 2.96 -39.28
CA GLN A 225 -12.89 3.80 -40.22
C GLN A 225 -11.98 2.97 -41.14
N ARG A 226 -11.36 1.90 -40.63
CA ARG A 226 -10.58 0.98 -41.48
C ARG A 226 -11.47 0.26 -42.47
N PHE A 227 -12.65 -0.17 -42.04
CA PHE A 227 -13.64 -0.79 -42.91
C PHE A 227 -14.10 0.17 -44.03
N ASP A 228 -14.41 1.43 -43.71
CA ASP A 228 -14.79 2.44 -44.71
C ASP A 228 -13.67 2.75 -45.70
N ARG A 229 -12.41 2.73 -45.27
CA ARG A 229 -11.27 2.88 -46.19
C ARG A 229 -11.13 1.69 -47.13
N MET A 230 -11.37 0.47 -46.64
CA MET A 230 -11.29 -0.73 -47.47
C MET A 230 -12.46 -0.84 -48.46
N SER A 231 -13.67 -0.41 -48.08
CA SER A 231 -14.82 -0.41 -48.99
C SER A 231 -14.72 0.62 -50.11
N ARG A 232 -13.84 1.63 -49.99
CA ARG A 232 -13.57 2.62 -51.05
C ARG A 232 -12.57 2.15 -52.10
N ILE A 233 -11.92 1.02 -51.90
CA ILE A 233 -11.07 0.44 -52.95
C ILE A 233 -12.00 -0.05 -54.06
N ASP A 234 -11.99 0.66 -55.19
CA ASP A 234 -12.75 0.25 -56.36
C ASP A 234 -12.22 -1.13 -56.81
N PRO A 235 -13.06 -2.18 -56.85
CA PRO A 235 -12.62 -3.48 -57.32
C PRO A 235 -12.14 -3.45 -58.78
N ASN A 236 -12.47 -2.42 -59.56
CA ASN A 236 -11.99 -2.17 -60.91
C ASN A 236 -10.81 -1.18 -60.98
N ASP A 237 -10.21 -0.80 -59.85
CA ASP A 237 -9.04 0.08 -59.86
C ASP A 237 -7.88 -0.60 -60.61
N ASN A 238 -7.32 0.14 -61.57
CA ASN A 238 -6.18 -0.27 -62.39
C ASN A 238 -4.95 -0.61 -61.53
N PHE A 239 -4.92 -0.19 -60.25
CA PHE A 239 -3.89 -0.61 -59.30
C PHE A 239 -3.87 -2.14 -59.04
N PHE A 240 -5.04 -2.80 -59.02
CA PHE A 240 -5.16 -4.25 -58.78
C PHE A 240 -5.23 -5.08 -60.07
N HIS A 241 -5.39 -4.42 -61.21
CA HIS A 241 -5.35 -5.04 -62.53
C HIS A 241 -3.89 -4.99 -62.98
N GLY A 242 -3.17 -6.10 -62.83
CA GLY A 242 -1.71 -6.21 -63.05
C GLY A 242 -1.16 -5.84 -64.44
N ASP A 243 -1.92 -5.12 -65.26
CA ASP A 243 -1.55 -4.68 -66.60
C ASP A 243 -0.52 -3.53 -66.59
N GLY A 244 -0.29 -2.89 -65.43
CA GLY A 244 0.73 -1.85 -65.26
C GLY A 244 2.18 -2.35 -65.19
N ALA A 245 2.43 -3.66 -65.11
CA ALA A 245 3.77 -4.26 -64.99
C ALA A 245 4.28 -4.97 -66.25
N ARG A 246 3.80 -4.57 -67.44
CA ARG A 246 4.62 -4.64 -68.67
C ARG A 246 5.22 -3.28 -68.99
N ALA A 247 5.75 -2.60 -67.96
CA ALA A 247 6.87 -1.70 -68.20
C ALA A 247 8.00 -2.58 -68.75
N THR A 248 8.22 -2.43 -70.05
CA THR A 248 9.33 -2.96 -70.82
C THR A 248 10.56 -3.18 -69.95
N VAL A 249 10.87 -4.45 -69.67
CA VAL A 249 12.21 -4.91 -69.32
C VAL A 249 13.09 -4.49 -70.48
N ASN A 250 13.67 -3.30 -70.37
CA ASN A 250 14.81 -2.91 -71.16
C ASN A 250 16.00 -3.39 -70.34
N ASP A 251 16.74 -4.33 -70.92
CA ASP A 251 17.84 -5.04 -70.32
C ASP A 251 18.84 -4.09 -69.65
N ASN A 252 18.86 -4.09 -68.31
CA ASN A 252 20.04 -3.65 -67.59
C ASN A 252 20.22 -4.55 -66.35
N PRO A 253 20.97 -5.66 -66.47
CA PRO A 253 21.19 -6.61 -65.39
C PRO A 253 22.28 -6.09 -64.46
N ASN A 254 22.04 -4.99 -63.72
CA ASN A 254 22.94 -4.61 -62.64
C ASN A 254 22.34 -3.65 -61.61
N VAL A 255 21.16 -3.99 -61.07
CA VAL A 255 20.72 -3.35 -59.83
C VAL A 255 20.51 -4.45 -58.81
N SER A 256 21.58 -4.69 -58.06
CA SER A 256 21.58 -5.51 -56.85
C SER A 256 20.48 -4.99 -55.94
N PHE A 257 19.35 -5.70 -55.93
CA PHE A 257 18.27 -5.50 -54.97
C PHE A 257 18.81 -5.95 -53.61
N LEU A 258 19.61 -5.07 -53.01
CA LEU A 258 19.95 -5.11 -51.61
C LEU A 258 18.62 -5.04 -50.87
N SER A 259 18.21 -6.19 -50.37
CA SER A 259 17.16 -6.33 -49.38
C SER A 259 17.56 -5.49 -48.17
N GLU A 260 17.20 -4.21 -48.19
CA GLU A 260 17.24 -3.34 -47.03
C GLU A 260 16.22 -3.87 -46.04
N ASP A 261 16.76 -4.77 -45.22
CA ASP A 261 16.44 -5.14 -43.86
C ASP A 261 15.51 -4.13 -43.14
N PHE A 262 14.22 -4.17 -43.47
CA PHE A 262 13.15 -3.47 -42.74
C PHE A 262 12.74 -4.32 -41.54
N GLY A 263 13.68 -4.52 -40.63
CA GLY A 263 13.46 -5.15 -39.34
C GLY A 263 14.49 -4.64 -38.34
N PRO A 264 14.13 -4.44 -37.05
CA PRO A 264 15.14 -4.18 -36.04
C PRO A 264 16.10 -5.38 -36.03
N ALA A 265 17.38 -5.13 -36.35
CA ALA A 265 18.43 -6.14 -36.39
C ALA A 265 18.41 -6.96 -35.08
N VAL A 266 17.79 -8.13 -35.12
CA VAL A 266 17.90 -9.12 -34.05
C VAL A 266 19.31 -9.68 -34.19
N ALA A 267 20.19 -9.27 -33.28
CA ALA A 267 21.57 -9.71 -33.24
C ALA A 267 21.63 -11.25 -33.20
N ALA A 268 21.83 -11.86 -34.36
CA ALA A 268 22.07 -13.28 -34.50
C ALA A 268 23.46 -13.57 -33.93
N THR A 269 23.51 -13.94 -32.65
CA THR A 269 24.66 -14.62 -32.06
C THR A 269 24.59 -16.08 -32.51
N SER A 270 25.37 -16.39 -33.55
CA SER A 270 25.65 -17.76 -33.97
C SER A 270 26.49 -18.46 -32.90
N GLY A 271 25.80 -19.18 -32.02
CA GLY A 271 26.37 -20.16 -31.09
C GLY A 271 25.65 -21.48 -31.26
N THR A 272 26.29 -22.39 -31.99
CA THR A 272 25.92 -23.79 -32.16
C THR A 272 25.98 -24.54 -30.81
N ALA A 273 24.86 -25.15 -30.39
CA ALA A 273 24.77 -26.56 -30.00
C ALA A 273 23.53 -26.88 -29.12
N ALA A 274 22.96 -28.06 -29.42
CA ALA A 274 22.19 -28.94 -28.53
C ALA A 274 20.72 -28.61 -28.21
N VAL A 275 19.84 -29.16 -29.06
CA VAL A 275 18.74 -30.09 -28.71
C VAL A 275 18.21 -29.98 -27.28
N ASN A 276 16.99 -29.46 -27.12
CA ASN A 276 15.91 -30.17 -26.42
C ASN A 276 14.53 -29.52 -26.64
N ASN A 277 13.55 -30.40 -26.84
CA ASN A 277 12.11 -30.15 -26.97
C ASN A 277 11.56 -29.12 -25.95
N ALA A 278 10.77 -28.16 -26.43
CA ALA A 278 9.66 -27.60 -25.65
C ALA A 278 8.63 -26.89 -26.55
N LEU A 279 7.37 -27.22 -26.29
CA LEU A 279 6.12 -26.62 -26.73
C LEU A 279 6.19 -25.10 -26.98
N GLN A 280 5.69 -24.68 -28.15
CA GLN A 280 5.38 -23.29 -28.44
C GLN A 280 4.09 -22.83 -27.72
N PRO A 281 4.07 -21.65 -27.11
CA PRO A 281 2.84 -20.88 -26.93
C PRO A 281 2.64 -19.90 -28.09
N SER A 282 1.43 -19.94 -28.66
CA SER A 282 0.91 -19.04 -29.68
C SER A 282 1.02 -17.56 -29.28
N SER A 283 1.59 -16.76 -30.17
CA SER A 283 1.77 -15.32 -30.08
C SER A 283 0.44 -14.55 -30.14
N THR A 284 -0.01 -14.01 -29.00
CA THR A 284 -0.97 -12.90 -28.95
C THR A 284 -0.56 -11.94 -27.84
N THR A 285 0.64 -11.35 -27.92
CA THR A 285 1.08 -10.35 -26.94
C THR A 285 2.11 -9.38 -27.54
N ALA A 286 1.80 -8.77 -28.69
CA ALA A 286 2.66 -7.76 -29.32
C ALA A 286 2.05 -6.34 -29.35
N ALA A 287 0.92 -6.08 -28.66
CA ALA A 287 0.19 -4.81 -28.76
C ALA A 287 0.06 -4.02 -27.43
N LYS A 288 1.04 -4.10 -26.51
CA LYS A 288 0.97 -3.36 -25.23
C LYS A 288 2.23 -2.58 -24.81
N VAL A 289 3.13 -2.24 -25.73
CA VAL A 289 4.38 -1.51 -25.39
C VAL A 289 4.40 -0.04 -25.86
N LEU A 290 3.39 0.46 -26.58
CA LEU A 290 3.44 1.83 -27.12
C LEU A 290 2.41 2.80 -26.53
N PHE A 291 2.41 3.00 -25.20
CA PHE A 291 1.83 4.21 -24.60
C PHE A 291 2.47 4.59 -23.26
N GLN A 292 3.80 4.72 -23.25
CA GLN A 292 4.56 5.31 -22.14
C GLN A 292 5.30 6.57 -22.60
N GLN A 293 4.57 7.53 -23.19
CA GLN A 293 5.05 8.90 -23.29
C GLN A 293 3.85 9.83 -23.34
N GLN A 294 3.93 10.94 -22.60
CA GLN A 294 2.88 11.95 -22.37
C GLN A 294 1.92 11.71 -21.20
N ASN A 295 2.46 11.46 -20.00
CA ASN A 295 1.93 12.17 -18.83
C ASN A 295 2.85 13.34 -18.49
N LYS A 296 2.53 14.48 -19.10
CA LYS A 296 3.00 15.80 -18.66
C LYS A 296 2.74 15.93 -17.16
N LYS A 297 3.78 16.33 -16.44
CA LYS A 297 3.80 16.87 -15.09
C LYS A 297 2.43 17.46 -14.69
N LYS A 298 1.63 16.72 -13.92
CA LYS A 298 0.62 17.32 -13.06
C LYS A 298 1.31 17.71 -11.77
N THR A 299 1.84 18.92 -11.76
CA THR A 299 2.08 19.68 -10.55
C THR A 299 0.80 19.61 -9.71
N ILE A 300 0.90 19.02 -8.52
CA ILE A 300 -0.16 19.09 -7.51
C ILE A 300 -0.21 20.55 -7.07
N SER A 301 -1.02 21.35 -7.76
CA SER A 301 -1.43 22.68 -7.32
C SER A 301 -2.48 22.47 -6.24
N TYR A 302 -2.12 22.78 -4.99
CA TYR A 302 -3.09 22.93 -3.90
C TYR A 302 -3.98 24.12 -4.26
N LYS A 303 -5.15 23.85 -4.83
CA LYS A 303 -6.20 24.86 -4.95
C LYS A 303 -6.82 24.95 -3.56
N ALA A 304 -6.44 25.98 -2.81
CA ALA A 304 -7.10 26.36 -1.57
C ALA A 304 -8.59 26.56 -1.87
N THR A 305 -9.42 25.61 -1.47
CA THR A 305 -10.85 25.83 -1.35
C THR A 305 -11.02 26.77 -0.16
N ALA A 306 -11.34 28.03 -0.45
CA ALA A 306 -11.93 28.93 0.52
C ALA A 306 -13.23 28.31 1.01
N SER A 307 -13.14 27.48 2.05
CA SER A 307 -14.27 27.19 2.91
C SER A 307 -14.52 28.47 3.71
N GLY A 308 -15.61 29.17 3.36
CA GLY A 308 -16.24 30.12 4.26
C GLY A 308 -16.56 29.40 5.57
N GLY A 309 -15.68 29.60 6.55
CA GLY A 309 -15.78 29.14 7.91
C GLY A 309 -15.61 30.36 8.79
N TYR A 310 -16.75 30.82 9.27
CA TYR A 310 -16.94 31.90 10.24
C TYR A 310 -15.88 31.85 11.36
N TRP A 311 -15.08 32.91 11.46
CA TRP A 311 -14.29 33.19 12.66
C TRP A 311 -15.26 33.60 13.77
N PRO A 312 -15.18 33.04 15.00
CA PRO A 312 -15.92 33.60 16.12
C PRO A 312 -15.32 34.97 16.43
N GLY A 313 -16.15 36.00 16.31
CA GLY A 313 -15.81 37.38 16.62
C GLY A 313 -15.33 37.50 18.07
N LEU A 314 -14.18 38.16 18.22
CA LEU A 314 -13.73 38.73 19.49
C LEU A 314 -14.82 39.67 20.00
N GLY A 315 -15.32 39.38 21.20
CA GLY A 315 -16.30 40.21 21.89
C GLY A 315 -15.75 41.63 22.11
N GLU A 316 -16.50 42.60 21.60
CA GLU A 316 -16.40 43.98 22.04
C GLU A 316 -16.96 44.08 23.45
N GLY A 317 -16.11 44.49 24.38
CA GLY A 317 -16.51 44.86 25.73
C GLY A 317 -17.35 46.12 25.68
N ALA A 318 -18.61 46.01 26.09
CA ALA A 318 -19.44 47.16 26.40
C ALA A 318 -18.93 47.79 27.71
N ALA A 319 -18.38 48.99 27.59
CA ALA A 319 -18.19 49.90 28.70
C ALA A 319 -19.56 50.29 29.26
N GLY A 320 -19.80 49.95 30.52
CA GLY A 320 -20.89 50.50 31.30
C GLY A 320 -20.53 51.91 31.76
N THR A 321 -21.41 52.86 31.47
CA THR A 321 -21.48 54.16 32.15
C THR A 321 -22.90 54.37 32.65
N SER A 322 -22.97 54.98 33.84
CA SER A 322 -24.10 55.51 34.60
C SER A 322 -25.09 54.52 35.21
#